data_AF-A0A538KHW1-F1
#
_entry.id   AF-A0A538KHW1-F1
#
_cell.length_a   1.000
_cell.length_b   1.000
_cell.length_c   1.000
_cell.angle_alpha   90.00
_cell.angle_beta   90.00
_cell.angle_gamma   90.00
#
_symmetry.space_group_name_H-M   'P 1'
#
loop_
_entity.id
_entity.type
_entity.pdbx_description
1 polymer ?
#
loop_
_entity_poly.entity_id
_entity_poly.type
_entity_poly.pdbx_seq_one_letter_code
_entity_poly.pdbx_strand_id
1 'polypeptide(L)'
;MPVSTEVGYTLAGTYNAASRADTHWPAVWKEVDHGASREYGAILFYASTQRWDERRLGDRLLAAAITDIGRDPAYVLQVGAWNTIRMFHLGELDFAVKNLRDTDIPRLPALLAIYGFYPLAILALAGIGTGLVRRAPAWMWLVPVSLASAVFVTGFIRFRSPIDPFLVMLAALAVAAARDRRRPDGHSPHGGSRRIRLSHADERVAHTVR
;
A
#
# COMPACT_ATOMS: atom_id res chain seq x y z
N MET A 1 3.16 -18.11 16.90
CA MET A 1 1.95 -17.30 17.16
C MET A 1 0.92 -17.68 16.10
N PRO A 2 -0.14 -18.44 16.40
CA PRO A 2 -1.18 -18.72 15.41
C PRO A 2 -1.99 -17.45 15.12
N VAL A 3 -2.70 -17.46 13.98
CA VAL A 3 -3.43 -16.35 13.34
C VAL A 3 -4.10 -15.41 14.36
N SER A 4 -3.80 -14.12 14.17
CA SER A 4 -4.01 -13.02 15.11
C SER A 4 -5.45 -12.88 15.63
N THR A 5 -5.60 -12.94 16.95
CA THR A 5 -6.77 -12.50 17.72
C THR A 5 -7.16 -11.05 17.42
N GLU A 6 -6.24 -10.26 16.85
CA GLU A 6 -6.48 -8.88 16.39
C GLU A 6 -7.51 -8.79 15.28
N VAL A 7 -7.76 -9.84 14.48
CA VAL A 7 -8.69 -9.73 13.34
C VAL A 7 -10.10 -9.40 13.82
N GLY A 8 -10.59 -10.11 14.84
CA GLY A 8 -11.91 -9.86 15.40
C GLY A 8 -12.02 -8.46 16.01
N TYR A 9 -11.00 -8.06 16.75
CA TYR A 9 -10.93 -6.74 17.37
C TYR A 9 -10.90 -5.61 16.34
N THR A 10 -10.04 -5.74 15.32
CA THR A 10 -9.85 -4.73 14.28
C THR A 10 -11.12 -4.58 13.45
N LEU A 11 -11.74 -5.70 13.04
CA LEU A 11 -12.99 -5.67 12.27
C LEU A 11 -14.14 -5.08 13.08
N ALA A 12 -14.30 -5.48 14.35
CA ALA A 12 -15.33 -4.91 15.22
C ALA A 12 -15.13 -3.41 15.44
N GLY A 13 -13.90 -2.92 15.54
CA GLY A 13 -13.65 -1.49 15.66
C GLY A 13 -13.99 -0.65 14.43
N THR A 14 -14.13 -1.25 13.25
CA THR A 14 -14.54 -0.53 12.02
C THR A 14 -15.99 -0.81 11.62
N TYR A 15 -16.42 -2.07 11.70
CA TYR A 15 -17.74 -2.53 11.30
C TYR A 15 -18.68 -2.58 12.50
N ASN A 16 -19.13 -1.39 12.89
CA ASN A 16 -20.02 -1.15 14.01
C ASN A 16 -20.89 0.10 13.76
N ALA A 17 -21.97 0.27 14.53
CA ALA A 17 -22.84 1.42 14.35
C ALA A 17 -22.18 2.76 14.73
N ALA A 18 -21.22 2.77 15.66
CA ALA A 18 -20.57 3.99 16.13
C ALA A 18 -19.61 4.60 15.10
N SER A 19 -18.88 3.78 14.36
CA SER A 19 -18.03 4.17 13.23
C SER A 19 -18.88 4.60 12.03
N ARG A 20 -20.04 3.96 11.83
CA ARG A 20 -20.99 4.32 10.77
C ARG A 20 -21.68 5.66 11.03
N ALA A 21 -22.06 5.91 12.28
CA ALA A 21 -22.77 7.13 12.68
C ALA A 21 -21.84 8.34 12.92
N ASP A 22 -20.53 8.17 12.80
CA ASP A 22 -19.59 9.28 12.98
C ASP A 22 -19.67 10.27 11.80
N THR A 23 -20.11 11.48 12.08
CA THR A 23 -20.19 12.56 11.08
C THR A 23 -18.92 13.39 11.01
N HIS A 24 -18.06 13.32 12.03
CA HIS A 24 -16.82 14.09 12.09
C HIS A 24 -15.68 13.35 11.38
N TRP A 25 -15.54 12.04 11.61
CA TRP A 25 -14.58 11.15 10.96
C TRP A 25 -15.30 9.88 10.44
N PRO A 26 -15.94 9.95 9.26
CA PRO A 26 -16.80 8.86 8.78
C PRO A 26 -16.08 7.53 8.61
N ALA A 27 -16.61 6.44 9.17
CA ALA A 27 -16.00 5.11 9.07
C ALA A 27 -14.59 5.01 9.67
N VAL A 28 -14.24 5.89 10.61
CA VAL A 28 -13.00 5.75 11.38
C VAL A 28 -13.07 4.51 12.27
N TRP A 29 -11.94 3.81 12.41
CA TRP A 29 -11.81 2.75 13.40
C TRP A 29 -11.95 3.34 14.81
N LYS A 30 -12.80 2.75 15.63
CA LYS A 30 -13.05 3.11 17.02
C LYS A 30 -12.71 1.93 17.90
N GLU A 31 -12.01 2.22 18.99
CA GLU A 31 -11.62 1.20 19.95
C GLU A 31 -12.85 0.57 20.60
N VAL A 32 -12.85 -0.76 20.66
CA VAL A 32 -13.95 -1.54 21.22
C VAL A 32 -14.04 -1.28 22.74
N ASP A 33 -12.90 -1.23 23.43
CA ASP A 33 -12.82 -1.38 24.90
C ASP A 33 -13.12 -0.12 25.74
N HIS A 34 -13.34 1.05 25.14
CA HIS A 34 -13.55 2.30 25.90
C HIS A 34 -14.93 2.93 25.65
N GLY A 35 -15.92 2.10 25.31
CA GLY A 35 -17.32 2.52 25.19
C GLY A 35 -17.61 3.33 23.92
N ALA A 36 -16.67 3.41 22.97
CA ALA A 36 -16.90 4.04 21.68
C ALA A 36 -18.02 3.33 20.91
N SER A 37 -18.15 2.01 21.10
CA SER A 37 -19.20 1.17 20.49
C SER A 37 -20.05 0.51 21.57
N ARG A 38 -21.09 1.21 22.04
CA ARG A 38 -22.00 0.71 23.11
C ARG A 38 -22.59 -0.67 22.82
N GLU A 39 -22.76 -1.03 21.55
CA GLU A 39 -23.24 -2.34 21.11
C GLU A 39 -22.36 -3.52 21.56
N TYR A 40 -21.08 -3.29 21.84
CA TYR A 40 -20.18 -4.32 22.35
C TYR A 40 -20.16 -4.41 23.88
N GLY A 41 -20.90 -3.55 24.59
CA GLY A 41 -20.91 -3.51 26.05
C GLY A 41 -21.25 -4.86 26.69
N ALA A 42 -22.19 -5.62 26.11
CA ALA A 42 -22.52 -6.97 26.60
C ALA A 42 -21.36 -7.96 26.39
N ILE A 43 -20.69 -7.91 25.24
CA ILE A 43 -19.53 -8.77 24.93
C ILE A 43 -18.40 -8.49 25.94
N LEU A 44 -18.10 -7.21 26.18
CA LEU A 44 -17.05 -6.80 27.12
C LEU A 44 -17.40 -7.09 28.58
N PHE A 45 -18.67 -6.93 28.97
CA PHE A 45 -19.15 -7.29 30.29
C PHE A 45 -19.00 -8.80 30.54
N TYR A 46 -19.39 -9.64 29.59
CA TYR A 46 -19.21 -11.09 29.75
C TYR A 46 -17.73 -11.50 29.68
N ALA A 47 -16.94 -10.87 28.81
CA ALA A 47 -15.50 -11.12 28.73
C ALA A 47 -14.80 -10.86 30.06
N SER A 48 -15.12 -9.73 30.71
CA SER A 48 -14.55 -9.38 32.03
C SER A 48 -15.08 -10.26 33.16
N THR A 49 -16.40 -10.44 33.28
CA THR A 49 -17.01 -11.20 34.40
C THR A 49 -16.71 -12.69 34.33
N GLN A 50 -16.63 -13.27 33.13
CA GLN A 50 -16.32 -14.69 32.93
C GLN A 50 -14.84 -14.96 32.62
N ARG A 51 -13.99 -13.92 32.66
CA ARG A 51 -12.55 -14.01 32.37
C ARG A 51 -12.25 -14.75 31.07
N TRP A 52 -12.87 -14.32 29.97
CA TRP A 52 -12.58 -14.90 28.66
C TRP A 52 -11.11 -14.71 28.30
N ASP A 53 -10.55 -15.69 27.59
CA ASP A 53 -9.26 -15.52 26.95
C ASP A 53 -9.39 -14.61 25.71
N GLU A 54 -8.25 -14.13 25.24
CA GLU A 54 -8.15 -13.23 24.08
C GLU A 54 -8.78 -13.84 22.82
N ARG A 55 -8.63 -15.16 22.67
CA ARG A 55 -9.22 -15.93 21.56
C ARG A 55 -10.75 -15.85 21.58
N ARG A 56 -11.38 -16.18 22.71
CA ARG A 56 -12.83 -16.17 22.81
C ARG A 56 -13.40 -14.76 22.66
N LEU A 57 -12.71 -13.75 23.19
CA LEU A 57 -13.09 -12.35 22.95
C LEU A 57 -13.02 -12.02 21.46
N GLY A 58 -11.91 -12.33 20.80
CA GLY A 58 -11.71 -12.12 19.37
C GLY A 58 -12.78 -12.82 18.51
N ASP A 59 -13.10 -14.07 18.79
CA ASP A 59 -14.13 -14.84 18.06
C ASP A 59 -15.52 -14.18 18.19
N ARG A 60 -15.85 -13.65 19.37
CA ARG A 60 -17.15 -12.97 19.61
C ARG A 60 -17.22 -11.61 18.93
N LEU A 61 -16.13 -10.85 18.94
CA LEU A 61 -16.03 -9.59 18.22
C LEU A 61 -16.08 -9.80 16.70
N LEU A 62 -15.40 -10.83 16.19
CA LEU A 62 -15.45 -11.21 14.79
C LEU A 62 -16.87 -11.57 14.35
N ALA A 63 -17.57 -12.40 15.12
CA ALA A 63 -18.96 -12.77 14.81
C ALA A 63 -19.89 -11.56 14.77
N ALA A 64 -19.69 -10.59 15.67
CA ALA A 64 -20.46 -9.36 15.70
C ALA A 64 -20.16 -8.47 14.47
N ALA A 65 -18.89 -8.32 14.11
CA ALA A 65 -18.48 -7.58 12.92
C ALA A 65 -19.04 -8.19 11.62
N ILE A 66 -18.96 -9.52 11.47
CA ILE A 66 -19.54 -10.23 10.32
C ILE A 66 -21.06 -10.02 10.25
N THR A 67 -21.75 -10.05 11.40
CA THR A 67 -23.19 -9.77 11.48
C THR A 67 -23.50 -8.35 11.01
N ASP A 68 -22.69 -7.36 11.39
CA ASP A 68 -22.89 -5.98 10.98
C ASP A 68 -22.59 -5.76 9.49
N ILE A 69 -21.52 -6.38 8.95
CA ILE A 69 -21.23 -6.40 7.51
C ILE A 69 -22.40 -7.01 6.73
N GLY A 70 -22.96 -8.12 7.22
CA GLY A 70 -24.11 -8.77 6.60
C GLY A 70 -25.38 -7.89 6.59
N ARG A 71 -25.52 -6.98 7.56
CA ARG A 71 -26.64 -6.04 7.65
C ARG A 71 -26.52 -4.90 6.64
N ASP A 72 -25.32 -4.40 6.39
CA ASP A 72 -25.04 -3.34 5.43
C ASP A 72 -23.75 -3.62 4.64
N PRO A 73 -23.82 -4.44 3.57
CA PRO A 73 -22.64 -4.78 2.78
C PRO A 73 -22.09 -3.59 1.98
N ALA A 74 -22.92 -2.57 1.69
CA ALA A 74 -22.47 -1.37 0.99
C ALA A 74 -21.54 -0.52 1.87
N TYR A 75 -21.68 -0.61 3.19
CA TYR A 75 -20.79 0.06 4.14
C TYR A 75 -19.32 -0.37 3.98
N VAL A 76 -19.04 -1.60 3.54
CA VAL A 76 -17.66 -2.06 3.26
C VAL A 76 -16.97 -1.20 2.21
N LEU A 77 -17.70 -0.79 1.16
CA LEU A 77 -17.17 0.09 0.12
C LEU A 77 -16.98 1.52 0.63
N GLN A 78 -17.89 1.99 1.49
CA GLN A 78 -17.75 3.31 2.13
C GLN A 78 -16.50 3.36 3.02
N VAL A 79 -16.28 2.33 3.84
CA VAL A 79 -15.08 2.17 4.65
C VAL A 79 -13.83 2.20 3.75
N GLY A 80 -13.81 1.41 2.68
CA GLY A 80 -12.70 1.40 1.73
C GLY A 80 -12.42 2.78 1.12
N ALA A 81 -13.47 3.53 0.74
CA ALA A 81 -13.33 4.88 0.19
C ALA A 81 -12.75 5.86 1.23
N TRP A 82 -13.34 5.93 2.44
CA TRP A 82 -12.89 6.84 3.49
C TRP A 82 -11.48 6.52 4.00
N ASN A 83 -11.14 5.24 4.14
CA ASN A 83 -9.80 4.84 4.52
C ASN A 83 -8.78 5.06 3.40
N THR A 84 -9.18 4.98 2.13
CA THR A 84 -8.32 5.42 1.01
C THR A 84 -8.04 6.91 1.12
N ILE A 85 -9.07 7.73 1.35
CA ILE A 85 -8.93 9.17 1.57
C ILE A 85 -7.93 9.44 2.71
N ARG A 86 -8.07 8.78 3.86
CA ARG A 86 -7.13 8.89 5.00
C ARG A 86 -5.72 8.42 4.69
N MET A 87 -5.58 7.27 4.03
CA MET A 87 -4.29 6.67 3.73
C MET A 87 -3.42 7.54 2.82
N PHE A 88 -4.07 8.31 1.93
CA PHE A 88 -3.42 9.28 1.06
C PHE A 88 -3.42 10.71 1.61
N HIS A 89 -3.90 10.92 2.85
CA HIS A 89 -4.04 12.22 3.51
C HIS A 89 -4.93 13.24 2.77
N LEU A 90 -5.86 12.75 1.95
CA LEU A 90 -6.71 13.53 1.06
C LEU A 90 -7.89 14.16 1.80
N GLY A 91 -7.63 14.90 2.87
CA GLY A 91 -8.65 15.41 3.79
C GLY A 91 -8.33 15.02 5.23
N GLU A 92 -9.16 15.48 6.16
CA GLU A 92 -9.04 15.16 7.60
C GLU A 92 -7.62 15.42 8.17
N LEU A 93 -6.97 16.54 7.80
CA LEU A 93 -5.60 16.85 8.24
C LEU A 93 -5.47 16.84 9.78
N ASP A 94 -6.48 17.37 10.47
CA ASP A 94 -6.51 17.39 11.94
C ASP A 94 -6.53 15.96 12.51
N PHE A 95 -7.25 15.04 11.86
CA PHE A 95 -7.26 13.62 12.22
C PHE A 95 -5.88 13.01 11.99
N ALA A 96 -5.26 13.23 10.83
CA ALA A 96 -3.95 12.69 10.50
C ALA A 96 -2.86 13.18 11.48
N VAL A 97 -2.87 14.48 11.82
CA VAL A 97 -1.95 15.04 12.81
C VAL A 97 -2.23 14.47 14.21
N LYS A 98 -3.51 14.35 14.60
CA LYS A 98 -3.88 13.76 15.89
C LYS A 98 -3.42 12.31 16.01
N ASN A 99 -3.64 11.49 14.98
CA ASN A 99 -3.24 10.09 14.96
C ASN A 99 -1.72 9.89 15.09
N LEU A 100 -0.92 10.79 14.49
CA LEU A 100 0.54 10.76 14.66
C LEU A 100 0.97 11.20 16.05
N ARG A 101 0.26 12.15 16.66
CA ARG A 101 0.50 12.57 18.05
C ARG A 101 0.18 11.47 19.06
N ASP A 102 -0.78 10.59 18.76
CA ASP A 102 -1.04 9.40 19.58
C ASP A 102 0.14 8.41 19.58
N THR A 103 1.13 8.60 18.69
CA THR A 103 2.40 7.87 18.63
C THR A 103 3.59 8.75 19.04
N ASP A 104 3.34 9.80 19.84
CA ASP A 104 4.35 10.75 20.33
C ASP A 104 5.11 11.53 19.24
N ILE A 105 4.59 11.56 18.00
CA ILE A 105 5.21 12.33 16.93
C ILE A 105 4.78 13.80 17.05
N PRO A 106 5.74 14.75 17.19
CA PRO A 106 5.40 16.17 17.27
C PRO A 106 4.76 16.69 15.99
N ARG A 107 4.04 17.82 16.08
CA ARG A 107 3.28 18.40 14.97
C ARG A 107 4.14 18.68 13.73
N LEU A 108 5.33 19.25 13.89
CA LEU A 108 6.18 19.61 12.74
C LEU A 108 6.64 18.38 11.93
N PRO A 109 7.25 17.34 12.53
CA PRO A 109 7.51 16.07 11.85
C PRO A 109 6.27 15.44 11.22
N ALA A 110 5.11 15.51 11.89
CA ALA A 110 3.86 14.99 11.35
C ALA A 110 3.47 15.71 10.04
N LEU A 111 3.53 17.04 10.02
CA LEU A 111 3.26 17.82 8.81
C LEU A 111 4.26 17.51 7.69
N LEU A 112 5.54 17.32 8.01
CA LEU A 112 6.54 16.94 7.02
C LEU A 112 6.26 15.56 6.42
N ALA A 113 5.86 14.58 7.22
CA ALA A 113 5.48 13.26 6.74
C ALA A 113 4.25 13.31 5.83
N ILE A 114 3.23 14.08 6.22
CA ILE A 114 1.98 14.25 5.47
C ILE A 114 2.23 14.99 4.15
N TYR A 115 2.89 16.14 4.18
CA TYR A 115 3.10 16.94 2.97
C TYR A 115 4.22 16.40 2.09
N GLY A 116 5.27 15.82 2.67
CA GLY A 116 6.37 15.18 1.94
C GLY A 116 5.92 13.96 1.15
N PHE A 117 4.79 13.35 1.53
CA PHE A 117 4.18 12.26 0.79
C PHE A 117 3.69 12.68 -0.62
N TYR A 118 3.13 13.88 -0.79
CA TYR A 118 2.56 14.29 -2.07
C TYR A 118 3.55 14.34 -3.25
N PRO A 119 4.73 14.99 -3.15
CA PRO A 119 5.70 14.96 -4.24
C PRO A 119 6.20 13.54 -4.52
N LEU A 120 6.37 12.71 -3.47
CA LEU A 120 6.71 11.30 -3.62
C LEU A 120 5.62 10.54 -4.38
N ALA A 121 4.35 10.74 -4.04
CA ALA A 121 3.21 10.09 -4.68
C ALA A 121 3.10 10.49 -6.15
N ILE A 122 3.29 11.77 -6.48
CA ILE A 122 3.31 12.26 -7.87
C ILE A 122 4.44 11.58 -8.67
N LEU A 123 5.64 11.50 -8.09
CA LEU A 123 6.77 10.80 -8.74
C LEU A 123 6.49 9.30 -8.89
N ALA A 124 5.90 8.66 -7.88
CA ALA A 124 5.54 7.25 -7.94
C ALA A 124 4.52 6.97 -9.05
N LEU A 125 3.48 7.82 -9.18
CA LEU A 125 2.51 7.74 -10.27
C LEU A 125 3.17 7.89 -11.65
N ALA A 126 4.10 8.83 -11.80
CA ALA A 126 4.89 8.96 -13.04
C ALA A 126 5.75 7.71 -13.30
N GLY A 127 6.27 7.10 -12.24
CA GLY A 127 7.06 5.86 -12.27
C GLY A 127 6.28 4.65 -12.80
N ILE A 128 5.01 4.52 -12.39
CA ILE A 128 4.09 3.48 -12.88
C ILE A 128 3.97 3.50 -14.41
N GLY A 129 4.01 4.69 -15.01
CA GLY A 129 3.95 4.87 -16.47
C GLY A 129 5.22 4.46 -17.22
N THR A 130 6.31 4.11 -16.53
CA THR A 130 7.57 3.73 -17.17
C THR A 130 7.54 2.28 -17.67
N GLY A 131 8.19 2.01 -18.80
CA GLY A 131 8.30 0.65 -19.34
C GLY A 131 9.05 -0.33 -18.42
N LEU A 132 9.81 0.18 -17.44
CA LEU A 132 10.56 -0.61 -16.47
C LEU A 132 9.64 -1.32 -15.47
N VAL A 133 8.52 -0.71 -15.09
CA VAL A 133 7.53 -1.33 -14.20
C VAL A 133 6.96 -2.61 -14.80
N ARG A 134 6.70 -2.60 -16.11
CA ARG A 134 6.17 -3.76 -16.85
C ARG A 134 7.17 -4.92 -16.96
N ARG A 135 8.46 -4.67 -16.74
CA ARG A 135 9.52 -5.70 -16.76
C ARG A 135 9.74 -6.34 -15.39
N ALA A 136 9.24 -5.72 -14.32
CA ALA A 136 9.39 -6.28 -12.99
C ALA A 136 8.50 -7.52 -12.80
N PRO A 137 8.95 -8.52 -12.03
CA PRO A 137 8.15 -9.71 -11.76
C PRO A 137 6.80 -9.36 -11.12
N ALA A 138 5.71 -9.95 -11.61
CA ALA A 138 4.36 -9.65 -11.13
C ALA A 138 4.19 -9.89 -9.61
N TRP A 139 4.87 -10.91 -9.06
CA TRP A 139 4.82 -11.24 -7.63
C TRP A 139 5.31 -10.08 -6.73
N MET A 140 6.21 -9.25 -7.22
CA MET A 140 6.73 -8.09 -6.48
C MET A 140 5.62 -7.07 -6.21
N TRP A 141 4.67 -6.93 -7.14
CA TRP A 141 3.54 -6.01 -7.01
C TRP A 141 2.40 -6.58 -6.17
N LEU A 142 2.36 -7.91 -5.94
CA LEU A 142 1.34 -8.52 -5.08
C LEU A 142 1.44 -8.04 -3.64
N VAL A 143 2.65 -7.72 -3.16
CA VAL A 143 2.87 -7.23 -1.79
C VAL A 143 2.14 -5.90 -1.54
N PRO A 144 2.42 -4.80 -2.24
CA PRO A 144 1.71 -3.54 -2.02
C PRO A 144 0.22 -3.64 -2.35
N VAL A 145 -0.19 -4.48 -3.32
CA VAL A 145 -1.61 -4.72 -3.62
C VAL A 145 -2.33 -5.45 -2.48
N SER A 146 -1.70 -6.47 -1.89
CA SER A 146 -2.27 -7.18 -0.74
C SER A 146 -2.38 -6.27 0.47
N LEU A 147 -1.39 -5.42 0.71
CA LEU A 147 -1.40 -4.45 1.80
C LEU A 147 -2.42 -3.35 1.56
N ALA A 148 -2.68 -2.97 0.31
CA ALA A 148 -3.73 -2.02 -0.04
C ALA A 148 -5.13 -2.51 0.35
N SER A 149 -5.35 -3.82 0.50
CA SER A 149 -6.62 -4.35 1.04
C SER A 149 -6.89 -3.90 2.49
N ALA A 150 -5.86 -3.46 3.22
CA ALA A 150 -6.02 -2.93 4.56
C ALA A 150 -6.97 -1.72 4.61
N VAL A 151 -7.16 -0.97 3.51
CA VAL A 151 -8.13 0.14 3.47
C VAL A 151 -9.54 -0.30 3.76
N PHE A 152 -9.90 -1.56 3.51
CA PHE A 152 -11.24 -2.05 3.86
C PHE A 152 -11.42 -2.21 5.37
N VAL A 153 -10.35 -2.13 6.15
CA VAL A 153 -10.40 -2.28 7.61
C VAL A 153 -9.93 -1.02 8.32
N THR A 154 -8.83 -0.40 7.90
CA THR A 154 -8.21 0.75 8.57
C THR A 154 -7.48 1.67 7.60
N GLY A 155 -7.44 2.96 7.92
CA GLY A 155 -6.82 4.01 7.09
C GLY A 155 -5.62 4.72 7.71
N PHE A 156 -5.00 4.15 8.76
CA PHE A 156 -3.89 4.84 9.45
C PHE A 156 -2.56 4.75 8.71
N ILE A 157 -1.76 5.82 8.86
CA ILE A 157 -0.45 5.98 8.20
C ILE A 157 0.49 4.81 8.50
N ARG A 158 0.46 4.29 9.74
CA ARG A 158 1.29 3.15 10.17
C ARG A 158 1.06 1.89 9.33
N PHE A 159 -0.14 1.69 8.80
CA PHE A 159 -0.48 0.52 7.96
C PHE A 159 -0.04 0.70 6.51
N ARG A 160 0.19 1.94 6.06
CA ARG A 160 0.80 2.24 4.77
C ARG A 160 2.32 2.09 4.78
N SER A 161 2.96 2.21 5.94
CA SER A 161 4.44 2.19 6.04
C SER A 161 5.13 1.02 5.31
N PRO A 162 4.58 -0.22 5.23
CA PRO A 162 5.22 -1.30 4.48
C PRO A 162 5.08 -1.15 2.95
N ILE A 163 4.18 -0.29 2.47
CA ILE A 163 4.00 0.07 1.05
C ILE A 163 4.99 1.18 0.63
N ASP A 164 5.44 2.02 1.57
CA ASP A 164 6.28 3.18 1.28
C ASP A 164 7.58 2.84 0.48
N PRO A 165 8.31 1.72 0.73
CA PRO A 165 9.46 1.36 -0.10
C PRO A 165 9.13 1.15 -1.59
N PHE A 166 7.93 0.65 -1.90
CA PHE A 166 7.48 0.48 -3.29
C PHE A 166 7.19 1.82 -3.95
N LEU A 167 6.65 2.78 -3.21
CA LEU A 167 6.44 4.14 -3.68
C LEU A 167 7.77 4.84 -3.98
N VAL A 168 8.77 4.66 -3.11
CA VAL A 168 10.13 5.17 -3.33
C VAL A 168 10.77 4.55 -4.56
N MET A 169 10.63 3.24 -4.74
CA MET A 169 11.14 2.55 -5.94
C MET A 169 10.47 3.08 -7.22
N LEU A 170 9.15 3.23 -7.23
CA LEU A 170 8.42 3.81 -8.37
C LEU A 170 8.86 5.26 -8.64
N ALA A 171 9.00 6.07 -7.60
CA ALA A 171 9.49 7.44 -7.73
C ALA A 171 10.91 7.49 -8.33
N ALA A 172 11.79 6.57 -7.91
CA ALA A 172 13.14 6.45 -8.47
C ALA A 172 13.13 6.11 -9.96
N LEU A 173 12.20 5.24 -10.42
CA LEU A 173 12.03 4.93 -11.85
C LEU A 173 11.62 6.17 -12.65
N ALA A 174 10.74 7.02 -12.11
CA ALA A 174 10.38 8.28 -12.77
C ALA A 174 11.59 9.19 -12.94
N VAL A 175 12.40 9.33 -11.89
CA VAL A 175 13.63 10.14 -11.92
C VAL A 175 14.65 9.55 -12.91
N ALA A 176 14.83 8.23 -12.94
CA ALA A 176 15.74 7.56 -13.86
C ALA A 176 15.30 7.77 -15.32
N ALA A 177 14.01 7.55 -15.63
CA ALA A 177 13.46 7.78 -16.97
C ALA A 177 13.60 9.24 -17.41
N ALA A 178 13.40 10.20 -16.51
CA ALA A 178 13.61 11.62 -16.80
C ALA A 178 15.09 11.96 -17.06
N ARG A 179 16.03 11.33 -16.34
CA ARG A 179 17.47 11.49 -16.56
C ARG A 179 17.90 10.91 -17.91
N ASP A 180 17.43 9.72 -18.25
CA ASP A 180 17.78 9.07 -19.52
C ASP A 180 17.28 9.86 -20.74
N ARG A 181 16.08 10.45 -20.67
CA ARG A 181 15.56 11.35 -21.73
C ARG A 181 16.36 12.65 -21.89
N ARG A 182 17.03 13.10 -20.82
CA ARG A 182 17.83 14.34 -20.81
C ARG A 182 19.29 14.10 -21.17
N ARG A 183 19.75 12.85 -21.22
CA ARG A 183 21.06 12.55 -21.77
C ARG A 183 20.97 12.91 -23.26
N PRO A 184 21.70 13.94 -23.75
CA PRO A 184 21.80 14.14 -25.18
C PRO A 184 22.31 12.83 -25.75
N ASP A 185 21.68 12.34 -26.82
CA ASP A 185 22.21 11.24 -27.60
C ASP A 185 23.64 11.61 -27.93
N GLY A 186 24.56 11.03 -27.17
CA GLY A 186 25.98 11.22 -27.35
C GLY A 186 26.23 10.69 -28.74
N HIS A 187 26.42 11.64 -29.66
CA HIS A 187 27.09 11.50 -30.92
C HIS A 187 28.01 10.27 -30.82
N SER A 188 27.70 9.22 -31.58
CA SER A 188 28.66 8.15 -31.81
C SER A 188 29.41 8.50 -33.10
N PRO A 189 30.47 9.33 -33.07
CA PRO A 189 31.44 9.33 -34.14
C PRO A 189 32.37 8.14 -33.88
N HIS A 190 32.41 7.25 -34.87
CA HIS A 190 33.44 6.24 -35.11
C HIS A 190 33.26 4.85 -34.48
N GLY A 191 33.08 3.89 -35.39
CA GLY A 191 33.27 2.47 -35.14
C GLY A 191 32.97 1.65 -36.39
N GLY A 192 33.55 2.04 -37.53
CA GLY A 192 33.33 1.40 -38.81
C GLY A 192 33.49 -0.11 -38.75
N SER A 193 32.37 -0.83 -38.81
CA SER A 193 32.35 -2.22 -39.24
C SER A 193 32.58 -2.22 -40.74
N ARG A 194 33.87 -2.10 -41.11
CA ARG A 194 34.43 -2.49 -42.39
C ARG A 194 34.04 -3.96 -42.58
N ARG A 195 32.90 -4.22 -43.21
CA ARG A 195 32.60 -5.53 -43.80
C ARG A 195 33.69 -5.75 -44.85
N ILE A 196 34.71 -6.50 -44.47
CA ILE A 196 35.64 -7.10 -45.41
C ILE A 196 34.79 -8.02 -46.28
N ARG A 197 34.45 -7.50 -47.45
CA ARG A 197 33.88 -8.24 -48.56
C ARG A 197 35.00 -9.15 -49.04
N LEU A 198 35.04 -10.40 -48.57
CA LEU A 198 35.87 -11.45 -49.16
C LEU A 198 35.33 -11.72 -50.57
N SER A 199 35.84 -10.96 -51.53
CA SER A 199 35.69 -11.24 -52.95
C SER A 199 36.67 -12.36 -53.32
N HIS A 200 36.17 -13.33 -54.07
CA HIS A 200 36.92 -14.39 -54.72
C HIS A 200 38.20 -13.92 -55.42
N ALA A 201 39.27 -14.66 -55.16
CA ALA A 201 40.29 -15.10 -56.12
C ALA A 201 40.53 -16.57 -55.74
N ASP A 202 39.96 -17.56 -56.44
CA ASP A 202 40.43 -18.09 -57.73
C ASP A 202 41.94 -18.34 -57.74
N GLU A 203 42.35 -19.53 -57.31
CA GLU A 203 43.55 -20.17 -57.83
C GLU A 203 43.36 -21.69 -57.83
N ARG A 204 42.96 -22.18 -59.00
CA ARG A 204 43.18 -23.56 -59.41
C ARG A 204 44.69 -23.78 -59.50
N VAL A 205 45.23 -24.73 -58.74
CA VAL A 205 46.39 -25.51 -59.20
C VAL A 205 46.14 -26.97 -58.88
N ALA A 206 46.01 -27.73 -59.95
CA ALA A 206 46.00 -29.18 -59.97
C ALA A 206 47.32 -29.74 -59.41
N HIS A 207 47.27 -30.82 -58.66
CA HIS A 207 48.27 -31.88 -58.78
C HIS A 207 47.70 -33.23 -58.33
N THR A 208 47.41 -34.02 -59.35
CA THR A 208 47.42 -35.48 -59.39
C THR A 208 48.76 -36.05 -58.89
N VAL A 209 48.76 -37.34 -58.54
CA VAL A 209 49.89 -38.25 -58.17
C VAL A 209 50.04 -38.33 -56.63
N ARG A 210 49.77 -39.46 -55.96
CA ARG A 210 50.05 -40.86 -56.28
C ARG A 210 49.11 -41.80 -55.52
#